data_AF-A0A381UVM6-F1
#
_entry.id   AF-A0A381UVM6-F1
#
_cell.length_a   1.000
_cell.length_b   1.000
_cell.length_c   1.000
_cell.angle_alpha   90.00
_cell.angle_beta   90.00
_cell.angle_gamma   90.00
#
_symmetry.space_group_name_H-M   'P 1'
#
loop_
_entity.id
_entity.type
_entity.pdbx_description
1 polymer ?
#
loop_
_entity_poly.entity_id
_entity_poly.type
_entity_poly.pdbx_seq_one_letter_code
_entity_poly.pdbx_strand_id
1 'polypeptide(L)'
;LFHKAKAKMGFLFGYEADNHAINTVPKETLVKITFAEKGGLRGKGKLEVVKTGFTPANENEFMENYIAGNLTTTGGDEWDEW
;
A
#
# COMPACT_ATOMS: atom_id res chain seq x y z
N LEU A 1 -10.81 -23.24 -7.38
CA LEU A 1 -10.19 -22.30 -6.43
C LEU A 1 -8.79 -22.81 -6.11
N PHE A 2 -7.75 -22.01 -6.31
CA PHE A 2 -6.42 -22.32 -5.74
C PHE A 2 -6.32 -21.65 -4.37
N HIS A 3 -5.57 -22.28 -3.47
CA HIS A 3 -5.31 -21.79 -2.12
C HIS A 3 -3.80 -21.77 -1.84
N LYS A 4 -3.33 -20.82 -1.06
CA LYS A 4 -1.95 -20.71 -0.59
C LYS A 4 -1.80 -21.68 0.57
N ALA A 5 -0.82 -22.58 0.45
CA ALA A 5 -0.50 -23.49 1.53
C ALA A 5 -0.12 -22.67 2.79
N LYS A 6 -0.82 -22.93 3.90
CA LYS A 6 -0.74 -22.16 5.15
C LYS A 6 0.69 -21.90 5.67
N ALA A 7 1.61 -22.82 5.41
CA ALA A 7 2.99 -22.79 5.91
C ALA A 7 4.06 -22.74 4.81
N LYS A 8 3.69 -22.65 3.53
CA LYS A 8 4.64 -22.69 2.41
C LYS A 8 4.13 -21.88 1.22
N MET A 9 5.03 -21.24 0.48
CA MET A 9 4.70 -20.67 -0.83
C MET A 9 4.46 -21.80 -1.83
N GLY A 10 3.21 -22.25 -1.94
CA GLY A 10 2.77 -23.28 -2.87
C GLY A 10 1.26 -23.19 -3.11
N PHE A 11 0.85 -23.49 -4.33
CA PHE A 11 -0.56 -23.53 -4.72
C PHE A 11 -1.16 -24.89 -4.41
N LEU A 12 -2.33 -24.89 -3.77
CA LEU A 12 -3.15 -26.07 -3.53
C LEU A 12 -4.43 -25.96 -4.37
N PHE A 13 -4.77 -27.01 -5.10
CA PHE A 13 -6.00 -27.05 -5.91
C PHE A 13 -7.05 -27.89 -5.18
N GLY A 14 -8.14 -27.23 -4.76
CA GLY A 14 -9.27 -27.86 -4.08
C GLY A 14 -9.24 -27.77 -2.55
N TYR A 15 -10.12 -26.93 -2.01
CA TYR A 15 -10.73 -27.11 -0.68
C TYR A 15 -12.24 -27.25 -0.90
N GLU A 16 -12.95 -27.89 0.03
CA GLU A 16 -14.42 -27.87 0.07
C GLU A 16 -14.91 -26.41 0.13
N ALA A 17 -16.02 -26.11 -0.56
CA ALA A 17 -16.54 -24.75 -0.65
C ALA A 17 -17.15 -24.31 0.70
N ASP A 18 -16.32 -23.78 1.59
CA ASP A 18 -16.77 -23.12 2.81
C ASP A 18 -17.48 -21.80 2.46
N ASN A 19 -18.80 -21.83 2.52
CA ASN A 19 -19.72 -20.77 2.09
C ASN A 19 -20.24 -19.91 3.25
N HIS A 20 -19.56 -19.88 4.40
CA HIS A 20 -20.08 -19.23 5.60
C HIS A 20 -19.17 -18.11 6.17
N ALA A 21 -18.84 -17.07 5.39
CA ALA A 21 -18.51 -15.73 5.90
C ALA A 21 -18.37 -14.69 4.77
N ILE A 22 -18.70 -13.43 5.07
CA ILE A 22 -18.76 -12.26 4.18
C ILE A 22 -17.59 -12.21 3.17
N ASN A 23 -17.96 -12.22 1.90
CA ASN A 23 -17.15 -12.37 0.69
C ASN A 23 -16.47 -11.07 0.21
N THR A 24 -16.02 -10.20 1.10
CA THR A 24 -15.32 -8.95 0.73
C THR A 24 -13.80 -9.07 0.75
N VAL A 25 -13.25 -10.17 1.26
CA VAL A 25 -11.81 -10.43 1.18
C VAL A 25 -11.50 -10.91 -0.23
N PRO A 26 -10.62 -10.25 -1.00
CA PRO A 26 -10.12 -10.84 -2.23
C PRO A 26 -9.45 -12.16 -1.88
N LYS A 27 -10.14 -13.27 -2.14
CA LYS A 27 -9.55 -14.61 -2.12
C LYS A 27 -8.44 -14.57 -3.18
N GLU A 28 -7.29 -15.13 -2.81
CA GLU A 28 -6.01 -15.06 -3.52
C GLU A 28 -6.12 -14.77 -5.03
N THR A 29 -5.67 -13.57 -5.42
CA THR A 29 -5.73 -13.11 -6.80
C THR A 29 -4.35 -13.18 -7.43
N LEU A 30 -4.22 -13.91 -8.54
CA LEU A 30 -3.05 -13.79 -9.41
C LEU A 30 -3.21 -12.54 -10.26
N VAL A 31 -2.24 -11.63 -10.16
CA VAL A 31 -2.18 -10.41 -10.97
C VAL A 31 -0.95 -10.44 -11.86
N LYS A 32 -1.11 -10.06 -13.13
CA LYS A 32 0.00 -9.84 -14.06
C LYS A 32 0.25 -8.33 -14.13
N ILE A 33 1.45 -7.92 -13.71
CA ILE A 33 1.88 -6.53 -13.84
C ILE A 33 2.64 -6.40 -15.16
N THR A 34 2.23 -5.44 -15.98
CA THR A 34 2.89 -5.08 -17.24
C THR A 34 3.11 -3.58 -17.29
N PHE A 35 4.18 -3.16 -17.98
CA PHE A 35 4.41 -1.75 -18.24
C PHE A 35 3.25 -1.15 -19.03
N ALA A 36 2.65 -0.07 -18.53
CA ALA A 36 1.59 0.66 -19.21
C ALA A 36 2.17 1.76 -20.09
N GLU A 37 2.73 2.81 -19.49
CA GLU A 37 3.31 3.95 -20.20
C GLU A 37 4.39 4.66 -19.37
N LYS A 38 5.15 5.54 -20.01
CA LYS A 38 6.12 6.39 -19.29
C LYS A 38 5.36 7.40 -18.44
N GLY A 39 5.82 7.61 -17.21
CA GLY A 39 5.26 8.62 -16.31
C GLY A 39 5.52 10.06 -16.77
N GLY A 40 4.91 11.01 -16.04
CA GLY A 40 5.06 12.45 -16.25
C GLY A 40 4.12 13.03 -17.31
N LEU A 41 4.00 14.36 -17.34
CA LEU A 41 3.12 15.06 -18.27
C LEU A 41 3.55 14.73 -19.72
N ARG A 42 2.64 14.15 -20.50
CA ARG A 42 2.89 13.68 -21.88
C ARG A 42 4.03 12.64 -21.98
N GLY A 43 4.17 11.78 -20.97
CA GLY A 43 5.16 10.69 -20.97
C GLY A 43 6.61 11.16 -20.80
N LYS A 44 6.81 12.38 -20.28
CA LYS A 44 8.12 12.99 -20.07
C LYS A 44 8.36 13.23 -18.58
N GLY A 45 9.39 12.57 -18.05
CA GLY A 45 9.88 12.77 -16.69
C GLY A 45 9.16 11.92 -15.64
N LYS A 46 9.29 12.32 -14.38
CA LYS A 46 8.59 11.67 -13.25
C LYS A 46 7.15 12.17 -13.16
N LEU A 47 6.25 11.33 -12.65
CA LEU A 47 4.90 11.78 -12.29
C LEU A 47 4.98 12.88 -11.22
N GLU A 48 4.03 13.80 -11.25
CA GLU A 48 3.99 14.93 -10.31
C GLU A 48 3.94 14.47 -8.85
N VAL A 49 3.22 13.38 -8.58
CA VAL A 49 3.11 12.77 -7.24
C VAL A 49 4.46 12.39 -6.63
N VAL A 50 5.48 12.10 -7.46
CA VAL A 50 6.82 11.74 -6.97
C VAL A 50 7.52 12.94 -6.33
N LYS A 51 7.07 14.16 -6.61
CA LYS A 51 7.64 15.39 -6.05
C LYS A 51 7.07 15.75 -4.68
N THR A 52 6.02 15.08 -4.22
CA THR A 52 5.31 15.49 -3.00
C THR A 52 6.05 15.10 -1.72
N GLY A 53 6.99 14.15 -1.78
CA GLY A 53 7.65 13.63 -0.60
C GLY A 53 6.89 12.49 0.09
N PHE A 54 5.74 12.07 -0.44
CA PHE A 54 4.85 11.08 0.19
C PHE A 54 4.77 9.76 -0.59
N THR A 55 5.63 9.56 -1.58
CA THR A 55 5.68 8.32 -2.36
C THR A 55 6.86 7.46 -1.95
N PRO A 56 6.74 6.12 -1.97
CA PRO A 56 7.85 5.22 -1.66
C PRO A 56 9.11 5.53 -2.48
N ALA A 57 10.28 5.51 -1.83
CA ALA A 57 11.60 5.85 -2.38
C ALA A 57 11.78 7.32 -2.82
N ASN A 58 10.85 8.20 -2.45
CA ASN A 58 10.92 9.65 -2.64
C ASN A 58 10.33 10.37 -1.42
N GLU A 59 10.67 9.88 -0.23
CA GLU A 59 10.24 10.41 1.06
C GLU A 59 10.87 11.79 1.33
N ASN A 60 10.09 12.71 1.91
CA ASN A 60 10.61 13.94 2.50
C ASN A 60 10.89 13.74 4.00
N GLU A 61 11.55 14.70 4.64
CA GLU A 61 11.92 14.64 6.05
C GLU A 61 10.71 14.38 6.98
N PHE A 62 9.55 14.96 6.65
CA PHE A 62 8.32 14.69 7.38
C PHE A 62 7.90 13.22 7.29
N MET A 63 7.93 12.64 6.09
CA MET A 63 7.55 11.25 5.84
C MET A 63 8.56 10.28 6.45
N GLU A 64 9.85 10.61 6.44
CA GLU A 64 10.88 9.85 7.15
C GLU A 64 10.61 9.82 8.66
N ASN A 65 10.25 10.97 9.26
CA ASN A 65 9.86 11.04 10.65
C ASN A 65 8.57 10.28 10.96
N TYR A 66 7.59 10.29 10.04
CA TYR A 66 6.38 9.47 10.16
C TYR A 66 6.72 7.97 10.19
N ILE A 67 7.55 7.50 9.24
CA ILE A 67 7.95 6.09 9.14
C ILE A 67 8.77 5.66 10.35
N ALA A 68 9.64 6.53 10.87
CA ALA A 68 10.40 6.29 12.09
C ALA A 68 9.52 6.29 13.37
N GLY A 69 8.27 6.75 13.29
CA GLY A 69 7.38 6.89 14.44
C GLY A 69 7.71 8.09 15.33
N ASN A 70 8.42 9.09 14.82
CA ASN A 70 8.84 10.27 15.58
C ASN A 70 7.73 11.33 15.72
N LEU A 71 6.65 11.24 14.91
CA LEU A 71 5.49 12.13 14.98
C LEU A 71 4.58 11.76 16.16
N THR A 72 5.07 12.02 17.38
CA THR A 72 4.44 11.64 18.66
C THR A 72 3.76 12.80 19.39
N THR A 73 4.00 14.03 18.93
CA THR A 73 3.44 15.24 19.50
C THR A 73 2.54 15.91 18.48
N THR A 74 1.31 16.24 18.85
CA THR A 74 0.53 17.24 18.14
C THR A 74 1.12 18.61 18.47
N GLY A 75 1.15 19.53 17.50
CA GLY A 75 1.40 20.94 17.83
C GLY A 75 0.33 21.36 18.84
N GLY A 76 0.72 22.01 19.93
CA GLY A 76 -0.23 22.52 20.91
C GLY A 76 -1.30 23.34 20.19
N ASP A 77 -2.56 23.08 20.52
CA ASP A 77 -3.66 23.84 19.94
C ASP A 77 -3.66 25.25 20.57
N GLU A 78 -4.08 26.28 19.84
CA GLU A 78 -4.24 27.66 20.39
C GLU A 78 -5.21 27.72 21.60
N TRP A 79 -5.86 26.60 21.92
CA TRP A 79 -6.75 26.38 23.05
C TRP A 79 -6.05 25.89 24.32
N ASP A 80 -4.77 25.51 24.27
CA ASP A 80 -3.99 25.02 25.42
C ASP A 80 -3.49 26.15 26.34
N GLU A 81 -3.72 27.42 25.97
CA GLU A 81 -3.25 28.61 26.70
C GLU A 81 -4.34 29.39 27.49
N TRP A 82 -5.54 28.81 27.69
CA TRP A 82 -6.64 29.44 28.46
C TRP A 82 -7.06 28.65 29.71
#